data_AF-A0A8H6YF02-F1
#
_entry.id   AF-A0A8H6YF02-F1
#
_cell.length_a   1.000
_cell.length_b   1.000
_cell.length_c   1.000
_cell.angle_alpha   90.00
_cell.angle_beta   90.00
_cell.angle_gamma   90.00
#
_symmetry.space_group_name_H-M   'P 1'
#
loop_
_entity.id
_entity.type
_entity.pdbx_description
1 polymer ?
#
loop_
_entity_poly.entity_id
_entity_poly.type
_entity_poly.pdbx_seq_one_letter_code
_entity_poly.pdbx_strand_id
1 'polypeptide(L)'
;MNTLLKDCKNGLTQGFDFFQLKNTGIMADVSKMQAEAEQRHQEVLSMINGLFDAASSDRASMISRAYSLSHNSSKSISMLPSEPKIFHGRESELSDILKLLSGETPRIAILGTGGMGKTSLARAVLHHAEVSAQYTQHQYFVACDSATSKVELAALIGAQLGLKPGQDLTQAVIKFFVTASPSLLILDNLETV
;
A
#
# COMPACT_ATOMS: atom_id res chain seq x y z
N MET A 1 -52.22 15.33 30.87
CA MET A 1 -50.75 15.50 30.90
C MET A 1 -49.97 14.18 31.09
N ASN A 2 -50.58 13.10 31.62
CA ASN A 2 -49.90 11.80 31.85
C ASN A 2 -49.79 10.86 30.64
N THR A 3 -50.61 11.05 29.60
CA THR A 3 -50.65 10.16 28.43
C THR A 3 -49.50 10.43 27.46
N LEU A 4 -49.21 11.70 27.16
CA LEU A 4 -48.14 12.10 26.25
C LEU A 4 -46.74 11.62 26.70
N LEU A 5 -46.48 11.65 28.01
CA LEU A 5 -45.24 11.16 28.61
C LEU A 5 -45.10 9.63 28.55
N LYS A 6 -46.22 8.89 28.69
CA LYS A 6 -46.24 7.44 28.51
C LYS A 6 -45.99 7.07 27.06
N ASP A 7 -46.62 7.76 26.12
CA ASP A 7 -46.46 7.49 24.69
C ASP A 7 -45.02 7.80 24.23
N CYS A 8 -44.44 8.88 24.75
CA CYS A 8 -43.04 9.23 24.48
C CYS A 8 -42.06 8.18 25.06
N LYS A 9 -42.30 7.69 26.28
CA LYS A 9 -41.50 6.63 26.89
C LYS A 9 -41.59 5.32 26.09
N ASN A 10 -42.80 4.95 25.66
CA ASN A 10 -43.02 3.74 24.87
C ASN A 10 -42.34 3.84 23.49
N GLY A 11 -42.43 5.00 22.83
CA GLY A 11 -41.74 5.24 21.57
C GLY A 11 -40.22 5.17 21.69
N LEU A 12 -39.65 5.67 22.79
CA LEU A 12 -38.21 5.60 23.05
C LEU A 12 -37.73 4.16 23.29
N THR A 13 -38.50 3.37 24.04
CA THR A 13 -38.19 1.94 24.26
C THR A 13 -38.25 1.15 22.96
N GLN A 14 -39.27 1.36 22.12
CA GLN A 14 -39.35 0.71 20.81
C GLN A 14 -38.20 1.11 19.87
N GLY A 15 -37.81 2.38 19.87
CA GLY A 15 -36.66 2.85 19.09
C GLY A 15 -35.34 2.22 19.54
N PHE A 16 -35.16 2.06 20.85
CA PHE A 16 -33.96 1.42 21.42
C PHE A 16 -33.91 -0.07 21.10
N ASP A 17 -35.03 -0.78 21.23
CA ASP A 17 -35.13 -2.20 20.89
C ASP A 17 -34.88 -2.43 19.39
N PHE A 18 -35.42 -1.59 18.52
CA PHE A 18 -35.16 -1.64 17.09
C PHE A 18 -33.69 -1.39 16.73
N PHE A 19 -33.05 -0.42 17.40
CA PHE A 19 -31.63 -0.14 17.20
C PHE A 19 -30.74 -1.28 17.69
N GLN A 20 -31.06 -1.87 18.84
CA GLN A 20 -30.39 -3.08 19.37
C GLN A 20 -30.53 -4.26 18.40
N LEU A 21 -31.75 -4.53 17.91
CA LEU A 21 -32.04 -5.61 16.95
C LEU A 21 -31.35 -5.43 15.59
N LYS A 22 -31.15 -4.20 15.13
CA LYS A 22 -30.39 -3.94 13.89
C LYS A 22 -28.88 -4.05 14.08
N ASN A 23 -28.38 -3.73 15.27
CA ASN A 23 -26.95 -3.78 15.57
C ASN A 23 -26.45 -5.18 15.93
N THR A 24 -27.30 -6.09 16.41
CA THR A 24 -26.92 -7.49 16.66
C THR A 24 -26.48 -8.20 15.38
N GLY A 25 -27.12 -7.92 14.24
CA GLY A 25 -26.68 -8.43 12.93
C GLY A 25 -25.30 -7.93 12.55
N ILE A 26 -25.05 -6.62 12.69
CA ILE A 26 -23.75 -6.00 12.40
C ILE A 26 -22.66 -6.53 13.34
N MET A 27 -22.96 -6.66 14.64
CA MET A 27 -22.02 -7.21 15.63
C MET A 27 -21.70 -8.68 15.36
N ALA A 28 -22.68 -9.48 14.94
CA ALA A 28 -22.46 -10.87 14.56
C ALA A 28 -21.59 -10.96 13.30
N ASP A 29 -21.84 -10.12 12.29
CA ASP A 29 -21.05 -10.07 11.06
C ASP A 29 -19.62 -9.57 11.31
N VAL A 30 -19.43 -8.53 12.13
CA VAL A 30 -18.10 -8.04 12.53
C VAL A 30 -17.35 -9.09 13.35
N SER A 31 -18.02 -9.77 14.30
CA SER A 31 -17.38 -10.84 15.08
C SER A 31 -16.98 -12.02 14.20
N LYS A 32 -17.81 -12.37 13.21
CA LYS A 32 -17.49 -13.40 12.22
C LYS A 32 -16.32 -12.99 11.34
N MET A 33 -16.33 -11.76 10.80
CA MET A 33 -15.21 -11.21 10.02
C MET A 33 -13.92 -11.16 10.84
N GLN A 34 -14.01 -10.82 12.12
CA GLN A 34 -12.86 -10.79 13.03
C GLN A 34 -12.33 -12.21 13.29
N ALA A 35 -13.20 -13.19 13.57
CA ALA A 35 -12.80 -14.58 13.71
C ALA A 35 -12.16 -15.16 12.43
N GLU A 36 -12.71 -14.83 11.25
CA GLU A 36 -12.14 -15.23 9.96
C GLU A 36 -10.78 -14.55 9.68
N ALA A 37 -10.62 -13.30 10.09
CA ALA A 37 -9.35 -12.57 9.98
C ALA A 37 -8.30 -13.14 10.95
N GLU A 38 -8.70 -13.48 12.18
CA GLU A 38 -7.85 -14.13 13.18
C GLU A 38 -7.38 -15.50 12.70
N GLN A 39 -8.28 -16.30 12.14
CA GLN A 39 -7.95 -17.62 11.59
C GLN A 39 -6.97 -17.50 10.42
N ARG A 40 -7.23 -16.59 9.47
CA ARG A 40 -6.31 -16.31 8.36
C ARG A 40 -4.95 -15.83 8.86
N HIS A 41 -4.93 -15.00 9.91
CA HIS A 41 -3.70 -14.53 10.51
C HIS A 41 -2.89 -15.68 11.13
N GLN A 42 -3.54 -16.58 11.87
CA GLN A 42 -2.90 -17.76 12.44
C GLN A 42 -2.39 -18.73 11.37
N GLU A 43 -3.13 -18.92 10.28
CA GLU A 43 -2.69 -19.73 9.14
C GLU A 43 -1.42 -19.14 8.50
N VAL A 44 -1.39 -17.83 8.26
CA VAL A 44 -0.19 -17.15 7.72
C VAL A 44 0.99 -17.27 8.69
N LEU A 45 0.78 -17.07 9.99
CA LEU A 45 1.85 -17.23 10.99
C LEU A 45 2.37 -18.67 11.06
N SER A 46 1.50 -19.67 10.90
CA SER A 46 1.91 -21.07 10.87
C SER A 46 2.78 -21.39 9.63
N MET A 47 2.46 -20.79 8.48
CA MET A 47 3.29 -20.91 7.27
C MET A 47 4.65 -20.24 7.46
N ILE A 48 4.68 -19.06 8.09
CA ILE A 48 5.92 -18.34 8.39
C ILE A 48 6.77 -19.14 9.38
N ASN A 49 6.20 -19.63 10.48
CA ASN A 49 6.95 -20.40 11.48
C ASN A 49 7.44 -21.75 10.93
N GLY A 50 6.66 -22.42 10.08
CA GLY A 50 7.11 -23.64 9.39
C GLY A 50 8.30 -23.42 8.45
N LEU A 51 8.48 -22.20 7.95
CA LEU A 51 9.68 -21.79 7.21
C LEU A 51 10.88 -21.50 8.14
N PHE A 52 10.63 -21.06 9.37
CA PHE A 52 11.67 -20.79 10.37
C PHE A 52 12.18 -22.05 11.09
N ASP A 53 11.32 -23.05 11.33
CA ASP A 53 11.69 -24.27 12.07
C ASP A 53 12.61 -25.22 11.27
N ALA A 54 12.66 -25.08 9.94
CA ALA A 54 13.45 -25.96 9.08
C ALA A 54 14.95 -25.63 8.94
N ALA A 55 15.49 -24.61 9.62
CA ALA A 55 16.95 -24.36 9.59
C ALA A 55 17.44 -23.44 10.73
N SER A 56 17.83 -24.04 11.85
CA SER A 56 18.78 -23.45 12.78
C SER A 56 20.18 -23.41 12.15
N SER A 57 20.52 -22.34 11.40
CA SER A 57 21.87 -21.73 11.46
C SER A 57 22.08 -20.43 10.68
N ASP A 58 21.21 -19.95 9.78
CA ASP A 58 21.63 -18.81 8.94
C ASP A 58 20.52 -17.82 8.58
N ARG A 59 20.39 -16.76 9.38
CA ARG A 59 19.39 -15.69 9.23
C ARG A 59 19.42 -15.01 7.86
N ALA A 60 20.59 -14.85 7.26
CA ALA A 60 20.75 -14.24 5.93
C ALA A 60 20.18 -15.13 4.81
N SER A 61 20.31 -16.46 4.95
CA SER A 61 19.76 -17.42 3.98
C SER A 61 18.23 -17.47 4.03
N MET A 62 17.64 -17.24 5.20
CA MET A 62 16.19 -17.25 5.40
C MET A 62 15.51 -16.02 4.83
N ILE A 63 16.08 -14.83 5.03
CA ILE A 63 15.60 -13.60 4.38
C ILE A 63 15.59 -13.81 2.85
N SER A 64 16.69 -14.32 2.30
CA SER A 64 16.79 -14.65 0.86
C SER A 64 15.75 -15.67 0.39
N ARG A 65 15.39 -16.65 1.23
CA ARG A 65 14.41 -17.69 0.89
C ARG A 65 12.95 -17.22 1.04
N ALA A 66 12.65 -16.37 2.02
CA ALA A 66 11.36 -15.69 2.15
C ALA A 66 11.12 -14.75 0.96
N TYR A 67 12.15 -14.01 0.54
CA TYR A 67 12.12 -13.25 -0.72
C TYR A 67 11.93 -14.17 -1.93
N SER A 68 12.61 -15.32 -2.00
CA SER A 68 12.47 -16.25 -3.13
C SER A 68 11.09 -16.93 -3.19
N LEU A 69 10.46 -17.21 -2.04
CA LEU A 69 9.12 -17.80 -1.96
C LEU A 69 8.03 -16.80 -2.37
N SER A 70 8.21 -15.50 -2.11
CA SER A 70 7.31 -14.47 -2.67
C SER A 70 7.43 -14.31 -4.19
N HIS A 71 8.57 -14.71 -4.76
CA HIS A 71 8.88 -14.60 -6.19
C HIS A 71 8.51 -15.84 -7.01
N ASN A 72 8.22 -16.99 -6.38
CA ASN A 72 8.02 -18.25 -7.10
C ASN A 72 6.56 -18.52 -7.50
N SER A 73 5.61 -17.72 -7.03
CA SER A 73 4.24 -17.70 -7.55
C SER A 73 4.07 -16.54 -8.51
N SER A 74 4.39 -16.79 -9.79
CA SER A 74 4.03 -16.01 -10.98
C SER A 74 4.68 -14.62 -11.14
N LYS A 75 4.94 -14.25 -12.40
CA LYS A 75 5.34 -12.91 -12.90
C LYS A 75 5.10 -11.80 -11.88
N SER A 76 6.11 -10.98 -11.58
CA SER A 76 5.96 -9.78 -10.74
C SER A 76 4.74 -8.98 -11.20
N ILE A 77 3.60 -9.21 -10.56
CA ILE A 77 2.44 -8.34 -10.66
C ILE A 77 2.93 -7.10 -9.95
N SER A 78 3.36 -6.08 -10.70
CA SER A 78 3.54 -4.75 -10.14
C SER A 78 2.15 -4.33 -9.64
N MET A 79 1.87 -4.60 -8.37
CA MET A 79 0.64 -4.16 -7.72
C MET A 79 0.77 -2.66 -7.51
N LEU A 80 0.59 -1.90 -8.59
CA LEU A 80 0.41 -0.47 -8.47
C LEU A 80 -0.74 -0.23 -7.48
N PRO A 81 -0.61 0.75 -6.57
CA PRO A 81 -1.73 1.11 -5.73
C PRO A 81 -2.94 1.44 -6.60
N SER A 82 -4.15 1.15 -6.12
CA SER A 82 -5.37 1.41 -6.88
C SER A 82 -5.47 2.88 -7.29
N GLU A 83 -6.23 3.17 -8.34
CA GLU A 83 -6.55 4.55 -8.70
C GLU A 83 -7.36 5.21 -7.56
N PRO A 84 -7.15 6.51 -7.26
CA PRO A 84 -8.01 7.23 -6.33
C PRO A 84 -9.45 7.26 -6.84
N LYS A 85 -10.40 6.74 -6.04
CA LYS A 85 -11.83 6.71 -6.43
C LYS A 85 -12.45 8.10 -6.59
N ILE A 86 -11.90 9.08 -5.88
CA ILE A 86 -12.34 10.47 -5.89
C ILE A 86 -11.08 11.31 -6.04
N PHE A 87 -11.00 12.10 -7.10
CA PHE A 87 -9.86 12.98 -7.38
C PHE A 87 -10.37 14.28 -8.02
N HIS A 88 -10.40 15.36 -7.25
CA HIS A 88 -10.86 16.68 -7.68
C HIS A 88 -10.02 17.80 -7.05
N GLY A 89 -9.93 18.96 -7.70
CA GLY A 89 -9.32 20.17 -7.17
C GLY A 89 -7.79 20.18 -7.19
N ARG A 90 -7.18 19.25 -7.95
CA ARG A 90 -5.73 19.07 -8.14
C ARG A 90 -5.36 18.86 -9.61
N GLU A 91 -6.27 19.17 -10.53
CA GLU A 91 -6.12 18.97 -11.96
C GLU A 91 -5.00 19.85 -12.54
N SER A 92 -4.82 21.06 -11.99
CA SER A 92 -3.70 21.94 -12.35
C SER A 92 -2.35 21.31 -12.00
N GLU A 93 -2.20 20.84 -10.77
CA GLU A 93 -0.95 20.23 -10.29
C GLU A 93 -0.67 18.92 -11.03
N LEU A 94 -1.70 18.13 -11.34
CA LEU A 94 -1.57 16.95 -12.19
C LEU A 94 -1.02 17.34 -13.57
N SER A 95 -1.62 18.35 -14.22
CA SER A 95 -1.15 18.83 -15.53
C SER A 95 0.29 19.32 -15.49
N ASP A 96 0.68 20.04 -14.44
CA ASP A 96 2.04 20.54 -14.27
C ASP A 96 3.05 19.42 -14.07
N ILE A 97 2.71 18.39 -13.28
CA ILE A 97 3.55 17.20 -13.12
C ILE A 97 3.73 16.48 -14.47
N LEU A 98 2.66 16.29 -15.25
CA LEU A 98 2.74 15.63 -16.56
C LEU A 98 3.66 16.38 -17.54
N LYS A 99 3.61 17.71 -17.56
CA LYS A 99 4.54 18.53 -18.35
C LYS A 99 5.98 18.35 -17.89
N LEU A 100 6.23 18.32 -16.58
CA LEU A 100 7.56 18.11 -16.03
C LEU A 100 8.10 16.70 -16.34
N LEU A 101 7.24 15.68 -16.38
CA LEU A 101 7.61 14.31 -16.74
C LEU A 101 8.13 14.17 -18.18
N SER A 102 7.80 15.12 -19.06
CA SER A 102 8.28 15.14 -20.45
C SER A 102 9.74 15.61 -20.59
N GLY A 103 10.37 16.10 -19.53
CA GLY A 103 11.78 16.55 -19.53
C GLY A 103 12.80 15.41 -19.47
N GLU A 104 14.09 15.75 -19.55
CA GLU A 104 15.18 14.78 -19.39
C GLU A 104 15.40 14.41 -17.93
N THR A 105 15.10 13.16 -17.54
CA THR A 105 15.28 12.60 -16.18
C THR A 105 14.71 13.47 -15.04
N PRO A 106 13.41 13.80 -15.07
CA PRO A 106 12.81 14.74 -14.14
C PRO A 106 12.78 14.16 -12.71
N ARG A 107 13.04 15.04 -11.73
CA ARG A 107 12.88 14.75 -10.31
C ARG A 107 11.85 15.72 -9.75
N ILE A 108 10.72 15.19 -9.31
CA ILE A 108 9.56 15.98 -8.90
C ILE A 108 9.28 15.69 -7.43
N ALA A 109 9.18 16.73 -6.61
CA ALA A 109 8.79 16.62 -5.21
C ALA A 109 7.36 17.16 -5.05
N ILE A 110 6.46 16.34 -4.51
CA ILE A 110 5.11 16.76 -4.14
C ILE A 110 5.14 17.14 -2.66
N LEU A 111 5.13 18.45 -2.37
CA LEU A 111 5.22 18.98 -1.01
C LEU A 111 3.88 19.52 -0.53
N GLY A 112 3.66 19.47 0.78
CA GLY A 112 2.44 19.96 1.40
C GLY A 112 2.20 19.34 2.77
N THR A 113 1.27 19.91 3.52
CA THR A 113 0.92 19.44 4.86
C THR A 113 0.19 18.08 4.84
N GLY A 114 0.02 17.47 6.01
CA GLY A 114 -0.72 16.23 6.16
C GLY A 114 -2.17 16.37 5.67
N GLY A 115 -2.70 15.31 5.05
CA GLY A 115 -4.09 15.28 4.56
C GLY A 115 -4.36 16.07 3.27
N MET A 116 -3.36 16.75 2.68
CA MET A 116 -3.54 17.55 1.46
C MET A 116 -3.72 16.74 0.16
N GLY A 117 -3.74 15.41 0.25
CA GLY A 117 -3.93 14.54 -0.91
C GLY A 117 -2.68 14.30 -1.75
N LYS A 118 -1.47 14.50 -1.22
CA LYS A 118 -0.19 14.30 -1.94
C LYS A 118 -0.07 12.89 -2.54
N THR A 119 -0.28 11.86 -1.73
CA THR A 119 -0.32 10.46 -2.16
C THR A 119 -1.42 10.20 -3.19
N SER A 120 -2.57 10.88 -3.07
CA SER A 120 -3.66 10.76 -4.06
C SER A 120 -3.27 11.38 -5.40
N LEU A 121 -2.58 12.54 -5.39
CA LEU A 121 -2.02 13.15 -6.59
C LEU A 121 -0.95 12.27 -7.24
N ALA A 122 -0.04 11.69 -6.45
CA ALA A 122 0.97 10.75 -6.95
C ALA A 122 0.33 9.53 -7.63
N ARG A 123 -0.73 8.97 -7.03
CA ARG A 123 -1.50 7.87 -7.61
C ARG A 123 -2.27 8.31 -8.87
N ALA A 124 -2.83 9.51 -8.91
CA ALA A 124 -3.50 10.03 -10.11
C ALA A 124 -2.52 10.19 -11.29
N VAL A 125 -1.29 10.65 -11.02
CA VAL A 125 -0.21 10.69 -12.02
C VAL A 125 0.10 9.28 -12.56
N LEU A 126 0.26 8.31 -11.65
CA LEU A 126 0.56 6.92 -11.99
C LEU A 126 -0.47 6.30 -12.94
N HIS A 127 -1.75 6.57 -12.70
CA HIS A 127 -2.85 6.03 -13.54
C HIS A 127 -3.20 6.90 -14.75
N HIS A 128 -2.50 8.02 -14.96
CA HIS A 128 -2.77 8.88 -16.10
C HIS A 128 -2.45 8.16 -17.42
N ALA A 129 -3.27 8.37 -18.46
CA ALA A 129 -3.15 7.66 -19.73
C ALA A 129 -1.78 7.87 -20.41
N GLU A 130 -1.26 9.11 -20.38
CA GLU A 130 0.05 9.44 -20.94
C GLU A 130 1.20 8.72 -20.21
N VAL A 131 1.13 8.68 -18.88
CA VAL A 131 2.11 7.99 -18.03
C VAL A 131 2.04 6.49 -18.26
N SER A 132 0.84 5.94 -18.33
CA SER A 132 0.63 4.52 -18.63
C SER A 132 1.14 4.14 -20.02
N ALA A 133 0.99 5.02 -21.02
CA ALA A 133 1.54 4.79 -22.36
C ALA A 133 3.07 4.91 -22.39
N GLN A 134 3.64 5.91 -21.72
CA GLN A 134 5.08 6.19 -21.74
C GLN A 134 5.88 5.17 -20.93
N TYR A 135 5.40 4.80 -19.75
CA TYR A 135 6.12 3.96 -18.79
C TYR A 135 5.56 2.53 -18.71
N THR A 136 4.46 2.21 -19.41
CA THR A 136 3.85 0.87 -19.54
C THR A 136 4.06 -0.03 -18.31
N GLN A 137 4.97 -1.01 -18.37
CA GLN A 137 5.24 -2.00 -17.31
C GLN A 137 6.37 -1.61 -16.34
N HIS A 138 6.94 -0.42 -16.51
CA HIS A 138 8.09 0.10 -15.76
C HIS A 138 7.68 1.21 -14.79
N GLN A 139 6.55 1.00 -14.12
CA GLN A 139 6.02 1.90 -13.11
C GLN A 139 6.16 1.25 -11.74
N TYR A 140 6.71 2.00 -10.79
CA TYR A 140 7.04 1.50 -9.47
C TYR A 140 6.55 2.48 -8.42
N PHE A 141 5.83 1.97 -7.42
CA PHE A 141 5.37 2.73 -6.28
C PHE A 141 5.95 2.09 -5.02
N VAL A 142 6.66 2.87 -4.22
CA VAL A 142 7.29 2.43 -2.98
C VAL A 142 6.79 3.33 -1.85
N ALA A 143 6.05 2.75 -0.90
CA ALA A 143 5.74 3.41 0.36
C ALA A 143 6.97 3.34 1.27
N CYS A 144 7.50 4.49 1.69
CA CYS A 144 8.75 4.59 2.43
C CYS A 144 8.57 4.51 3.96
N ASP A 145 7.33 4.34 4.45
CA ASP A 145 6.95 4.33 5.87
C ASP A 145 7.79 3.38 6.74
N SER A 146 8.26 2.27 6.15
CA SER A 146 8.99 1.22 6.85
C SER A 146 10.51 1.32 6.73
N ALA A 147 11.05 2.29 5.99
CA ALA A 147 12.49 2.50 5.90
C ALA A 147 12.94 3.59 6.87
N THR A 148 13.95 3.30 7.67
CA THR A 148 14.58 4.22 8.63
C THR A 148 16.04 4.54 8.28
N SER A 149 16.51 4.00 7.16
CA SER A 149 17.86 4.23 6.65
C SER A 149 17.93 4.08 5.14
N LYS A 150 18.99 4.62 4.55
CA LYS A 150 19.28 4.48 3.10
C LYS A 150 19.38 3.03 2.66
N VAL A 151 19.91 2.16 3.51
CA VAL A 151 20.07 0.72 3.22
C VAL A 151 18.71 0.04 3.18
N GLU A 152 17.82 0.38 4.12
CA GLU A 152 16.45 -0.13 4.15
C GLU A 152 15.61 0.39 2.99
N LEU A 153 15.77 1.67 2.61
CA LEU A 153 15.12 2.22 1.43
C LEU A 153 15.57 1.50 0.15
N ALA A 154 16.88 1.27 -0.02
CA ALA A 154 17.39 0.48 -1.14
C ALA A 154 16.83 -0.96 -1.13
N ALA A 155 16.60 -1.54 0.05
CA ALA A 155 15.96 -2.84 0.18
C ALA A 155 14.48 -2.83 -0.24
N LEU A 156 13.70 -1.83 0.17
CA LEU A 156 12.32 -1.67 -0.26
C LEU A 156 12.20 -1.49 -1.78
N ILE A 157 13.03 -0.62 -2.35
CA ILE A 157 13.06 -0.42 -3.81
C ILE A 157 13.49 -1.72 -4.50
N GLY A 158 14.55 -2.37 -4.02
CA GLY A 158 15.04 -3.63 -4.58
C GLY A 158 13.98 -4.73 -4.58
N ALA A 159 13.19 -4.86 -3.51
CA ALA A 159 12.08 -5.80 -3.43
C ALA A 159 10.99 -5.49 -4.47
N GLN A 160 10.65 -4.21 -4.65
CA GLN A 160 9.66 -3.78 -5.65
C GLN A 160 10.13 -4.05 -7.09
N LEU A 161 11.44 -4.00 -7.32
CA LEU A 161 12.08 -4.29 -8.61
C LEU A 161 12.34 -5.78 -8.85
N GLY A 162 12.06 -6.65 -7.87
CA GLY A 162 12.38 -8.07 -7.92
C GLY A 162 13.88 -8.38 -7.92
N LEU A 163 14.70 -7.48 -7.36
CA LEU A 163 16.13 -7.66 -7.22
C LEU A 163 16.44 -8.59 -6.05
N LYS A 164 17.43 -9.47 -6.26
CA LYS A 164 17.88 -10.38 -5.20
C LYS A 164 18.65 -9.61 -4.14
N PRO A 165 18.48 -9.94 -2.85
CA PRO A 165 19.34 -9.43 -1.79
C PRO A 165 20.81 -9.74 -2.11
N GLY A 166 21.68 -8.76 -1.93
CA GLY A 166 23.11 -8.86 -2.23
C GLY A 166 23.92 -7.83 -1.45
N GLN A 167 25.25 -7.92 -1.52
CA GLN A 167 26.14 -7.06 -0.74
C GLN A 167 25.98 -5.56 -1.06
N ASP A 168 25.60 -5.21 -2.30
CA ASP A 168 25.37 -3.81 -2.68
C ASP A 168 24.06 -3.64 -3.46
N LEU A 169 22.96 -3.66 -2.70
CA LEU A 169 21.62 -3.51 -3.24
C LEU A 169 21.38 -2.10 -3.81
N THR A 170 22.04 -1.09 -3.25
CA THR A 170 21.99 0.29 -3.75
C THR A 170 22.53 0.37 -5.18
N GLN A 171 23.71 -0.21 -5.44
CA GLN A 171 24.25 -0.26 -6.80
C GLN A 171 23.39 -1.10 -7.75
N ALA A 172 22.79 -2.20 -7.26
CA ALA A 172 21.88 -3.00 -8.07
C ALA A 172 20.63 -2.20 -8.50
N VAL A 173 20.04 -1.42 -7.60
CA VAL A 173 18.90 -0.52 -7.89
C VAL A 173 19.31 0.56 -8.89
N ILE A 174 20.45 1.21 -8.69
CA ILE A 174 20.95 2.24 -9.63
C ILE A 174 21.16 1.62 -11.01
N LYS A 175 21.84 0.48 -11.08
CA LYS A 175 22.09 -0.23 -12.34
C LYS A 175 20.78 -0.62 -13.04
N PHE A 176 19.78 -1.06 -12.29
CA PHE A 176 18.46 -1.35 -12.84
C PHE A 176 17.91 -0.13 -13.60
N PHE A 177 17.78 1.02 -12.94
CA PHE A 177 17.21 2.22 -13.58
C PHE A 177 18.08 2.84 -14.68
N VAL A 178 19.41 2.66 -14.64
CA VAL A 178 20.31 3.12 -15.70
C VAL A 178 20.18 2.27 -16.97
N THR A 179 19.93 0.96 -16.81
CA THR A 179 19.86 0.01 -17.94
C THR A 179 18.44 -0.27 -18.42
N ALA A 180 17.43 0.06 -17.61
CA ALA A 180 16.04 -0.18 -17.92
C ALA A 180 15.52 0.75 -19.02
N SER A 181 14.41 0.32 -19.64
CA SER A 181 13.51 1.19 -20.38
C SER A 181 13.08 2.38 -19.51
N PRO A 182 12.57 3.49 -20.11
CA PRO A 182 12.02 4.61 -19.37
C PRO A 182 11.11 4.13 -18.24
N SER A 183 11.49 4.46 -17.01
CA SER A 183 10.84 3.96 -15.79
C SER A 183 10.36 5.13 -14.94
N LEU A 184 9.21 4.97 -14.31
CA LEU A 184 8.68 5.90 -13.31
C LEU A 184 8.79 5.27 -11.93
N LEU A 185 9.50 5.93 -11.02
CA LEU A 185 9.60 5.55 -9.61
C LEU A 185 8.95 6.62 -8.75
N ILE A 186 7.92 6.23 -7.99
CA ILE A 186 7.29 7.05 -6.96
C ILE A 186 7.76 6.56 -5.60
N LEU A 187 8.36 7.47 -4.83
CA LEU A 187 8.71 7.29 -3.42
C LEU A 187 7.71 8.08 -2.59
N ASP A 188 6.75 7.39 -1.97
CA ASP A 188 5.72 8.01 -1.15
C ASP A 188 6.16 8.06 0.31
N ASN A 189 5.84 9.16 0.99
CA ASN A 189 6.23 9.42 2.38
C ASN A 189 7.75 9.34 2.65
N LEU A 190 8.57 9.87 1.73
CA LEU A 190 10.04 9.83 1.85
C LEU A 190 10.56 10.63 3.06
N GLU A 191 9.76 11.54 3.63
CA GLU A 191 10.10 12.31 4.82
C GLU A 191 10.35 11.47 6.08
N THR A 192 10.00 10.17 6.08
CA THR A 192 10.20 9.27 7.22
C THR A 192 11.53 8.51 7.22
N VAL A 193 12.33 8.63 6.15
CA VAL A 193 13.57 7.84 5.92
C VAL A 193 14.82 8.53 6.45
#